data_AF-A0A3P6N3V9-F1
#
_entry.id   AF-A0A3P6N3V9-F1
#
_cell.length_a   1.000
_cell.length_b   1.000
_cell.length_c   1.000
_cell.angle_alpha   90.00
_cell.angle_beta   90.00
_cell.angle_gamma   90.00
#
_symmetry.space_group_name_H-M   'P 1'
#
loop_
_entity.id
_entity.type
_entity.pdbx_description
1 polymer ?
#
loop_
_entity_poly.entity_id
_entity_poly.type
_entity_poly.pdbx_seq_one_letter_code
_entity_poly.pdbx_strand_id
1 'polypeptide(L)'
;MDFTRLLGSGVLHTKFWIVDSRHVYVGSANMDWKSLTEVKELGYLLWNCSCLARELSKIFTAYWRLGAAGARIPSKWPLSLKTTFNFTHPLRMTINDRRAYAFVSSSPRQFNAKGREEDGDAIVRIMEDAEQFIHIAVMDYLPSTLYMGFDKNWYWSKIDDAIRGAAYRGVSVKMLLSHWNHSKPEMKPFLKSLLAINEALPRRHNSTGSIEVRLFTVPSNDEQRKIPFARVNHNKYMVTDRIAYVGKIPRIYLTYILLFALRNFTFICSYQSSTKHISSKVHFSIREVIF
;
A
#
# COMPACT_ATOMS: atom_id res chain seq x y z
N MET A 1 21.67 -2.95 -3.28
CA MET A 1 21.16 -4.19 -3.90
C MET A 1 21.05 -3.95 -5.39
N ASP A 2 21.62 -4.85 -6.20
CA ASP A 2 21.63 -4.74 -7.65
C ASP A 2 20.49 -5.58 -8.24
N PHE A 3 19.36 -4.93 -8.53
CA PHE A 3 18.16 -5.59 -9.04
C PHE A 3 18.29 -6.05 -10.48
N THR A 4 19.01 -5.31 -11.33
CA THR A 4 19.27 -5.70 -12.71
C THR A 4 19.99 -7.03 -12.75
N ARG A 5 21.01 -7.23 -11.89
CA ARG A 5 21.71 -8.51 -11.79
C ARG A 5 20.87 -9.62 -11.15
N LEU A 6 20.05 -9.30 -10.15
CA LEU A 6 19.28 -10.31 -9.42
C LEU A 6 18.03 -10.78 -10.17
N LEU A 7 17.37 -9.88 -10.91
CA LEU A 7 16.02 -10.09 -11.47
C LEU A 7 15.85 -9.55 -12.90
N GLY A 8 16.89 -8.94 -13.49
CA GLY A 8 16.85 -8.35 -14.84
C GLY A 8 16.34 -6.91 -14.88
N SER A 9 15.57 -6.48 -13.88
CA SER A 9 15.08 -5.10 -13.72
C SER A 9 14.58 -4.84 -12.29
N GLY A 10 14.20 -3.59 -12.00
CA GLY A 10 13.50 -3.21 -10.78
C GLY A 10 14.33 -2.38 -9.80
N VAL A 11 13.68 -1.88 -8.73
CA VAL A 11 14.29 -1.02 -7.72
C VAL A 11 13.65 -1.29 -6.36
N LEU A 12 14.41 -1.23 -5.27
CA LEU A 12 13.87 -1.36 -3.92
C LEU A 12 12.95 -0.19 -3.59
N HIS A 13 11.67 -0.46 -3.38
CA HIS A 13 10.70 0.58 -3.09
C HIS A 13 10.34 0.64 -1.60
N THR A 14 10.40 -0.47 -0.87
CA THR A 14 10.13 -0.60 0.58
C THR A 14 10.67 0.55 1.47
N LYS A 15 9.84 1.04 2.40
CA LYS A 15 10.26 1.90 3.54
C LYS A 15 9.68 1.40 4.84
N PHE A 16 10.57 0.99 5.73
CA PHE A 16 10.26 0.75 7.11
C PHE A 16 11.51 0.95 7.95
N TRP A 17 11.31 1.27 9.21
CA TRP A 17 12.38 1.36 10.21
C TRP A 17 12.10 0.36 11.31
N ILE A 18 13.17 -0.22 11.84
CA ILE A 18 13.14 -1.03 13.05
C ILE A 18 14.12 -0.39 14.01
N VAL A 19 13.66 -0.02 15.20
CA VAL A 19 14.49 0.56 16.26
C VAL A 19 14.47 -0.40 17.44
N ASP A 20 15.67 -0.77 17.92
CA ASP A 20 15.90 -1.67 19.05
C ASP A 20 15.15 -3.01 18.99
N SER A 21 14.86 -3.50 17.78
CA SER A 21 14.01 -4.69 17.55
C SER A 21 12.65 -4.61 18.25
N ARG A 22 12.14 -3.39 18.46
CA ARG A 22 10.96 -3.12 19.29
C ARG A 22 9.98 -2.14 18.66
N HIS A 23 10.48 -1.07 18.06
CA HIS A 23 9.65 -0.03 17.45
C HIS A 23 9.71 -0.15 15.93
N VAL A 24 8.59 0.10 15.28
CA VAL A 24 8.44 -0.09 13.84
C VAL A 24 7.78 1.12 13.23
N TYR A 25 8.37 1.63 12.14
CA TYR A 25 7.68 2.51 11.20
C TYR A 25 7.49 1.76 9.88
N VAL A 26 6.32 1.82 9.25
CA VAL A 26 6.08 1.34 7.88
C VAL A 26 5.23 2.39 7.17
N GLY A 27 5.61 2.83 5.97
CA GLY A 27 4.83 3.85 5.27
C GLY A 27 5.30 4.14 3.85
N SER A 28 4.69 5.16 3.26
CA SER A 28 4.93 5.56 1.87
C SER A 28 6.05 6.60 1.70
N ALA A 29 6.35 7.36 2.76
CA ALA A 29 7.34 8.44 2.77
C ALA A 29 8.74 7.98 2.33
N ASN A 30 9.31 8.69 1.36
CA ASN A 30 10.73 8.58 1.05
C ASN A 30 11.57 9.29 2.14
N MET A 31 12.83 8.88 2.30
CA MET A 31 13.77 9.52 3.24
C MET A 31 14.35 10.79 2.60
N ASP A 32 13.48 11.74 2.27
CA ASP A 32 13.89 13.04 1.74
C ASP A 32 12.94 14.13 2.25
N TRP A 33 13.42 15.37 2.29
CA TRP A 33 12.68 16.48 2.89
C TRP A 33 11.33 16.75 2.20
N LYS A 34 11.17 16.40 0.91
CA LYS A 34 9.89 16.59 0.20
C LYS A 34 8.80 15.72 0.78
N SER A 35 9.14 14.54 1.30
CA SER A 35 8.19 13.66 1.99
C SER A 35 7.66 14.25 3.30
N LEU A 36 8.34 15.26 3.86
CA LEU A 36 7.95 15.93 5.09
C LEU A 36 7.08 17.18 4.84
N THR A 37 7.36 17.94 3.78
CA THR A 37 6.72 19.25 3.57
C THR A 37 5.92 19.36 2.27
N GLU A 38 6.24 18.57 1.26
CA GLU A 38 5.71 18.76 -0.10
C GLU A 38 4.82 17.62 -0.61
N VAL A 39 4.83 16.47 0.05
CA VAL A 39 4.16 15.25 -0.42
C VAL A 39 3.19 14.77 0.65
N LYS A 40 1.97 14.41 0.24
CA LYS A 40 1.00 13.79 1.14
C LYS A 40 1.32 12.30 1.26
N GLU A 41 1.84 11.91 2.41
CA GLU A 41 2.25 10.55 2.76
C GLU A 41 1.37 9.94 3.86
N LEU A 42 1.47 8.62 4.06
CA LEU A 42 0.85 7.92 5.18
C LEU A 42 1.81 6.83 5.68
N GLY A 43 1.82 6.60 6.99
CA GLY A 43 2.54 5.49 7.59
C GLY A 43 1.99 5.13 8.96
N TYR A 44 2.38 3.94 9.43
CA TYR A 44 2.15 3.46 10.78
C TYR A 44 3.41 3.57 11.59
N LEU A 45 3.28 4.13 12.78
CA LEU A 45 4.30 4.08 13.82
C LEU A 45 3.78 3.21 14.97
N LEU A 46 4.43 2.08 15.18
CA LEU A 46 4.07 1.07 16.16
C LEU A 46 5.13 1.03 17.24
N TRP A 47 4.75 1.47 18.43
CA TRP A 47 5.60 1.45 19.60
C TRP A 47 5.47 0.12 20.33
N ASN A 48 6.58 -0.39 20.87
CA ASN A 48 6.59 -1.60 21.70
C ASN A 48 6.00 -2.85 21.01
N CYS A 49 6.25 -3.02 19.71
CA CYS A 49 5.73 -4.13 18.91
C CYS A 49 6.87 -5.06 18.46
N SER A 50 7.56 -5.67 19.43
CA SER A 50 8.71 -6.56 19.18
C SER A 50 8.35 -7.78 18.32
N CYS A 51 7.12 -8.28 18.43
CA CYS A 51 6.63 -9.38 17.60
C CYS A 51 6.64 -9.02 16.10
N LEU A 52 6.15 -7.82 15.75
CA LEU A 52 6.17 -7.33 14.37
C LEU A 52 7.58 -6.90 13.95
N ALA A 53 8.35 -6.29 14.84
CA ALA A 53 9.74 -5.93 14.56
C ALA A 53 10.53 -7.16 14.11
N ARG A 54 10.39 -8.31 14.79
CA ARG A 54 11.01 -9.58 14.36
C ARG A 54 10.57 -10.02 12.96
N GLU A 55 9.30 -9.85 12.62
CA GLU A 55 8.80 -10.21 11.28
C GLU A 55 9.38 -9.33 10.17
N LEU A 56 9.51 -8.03 10.43
CA LEU A 56 10.17 -7.10 9.52
C LEU A 56 11.68 -7.31 9.45
N SER A 57 12.32 -7.67 10.57
CA SER A 57 13.76 -8.00 10.61
C SER A 57 14.10 -9.16 9.67
N LYS A 58 13.19 -10.12 9.47
CA LYS A 58 13.40 -11.22 8.50
C LYS A 58 13.51 -10.69 7.07
N ILE A 59 12.66 -9.74 6.70
CA ILE A 59 12.67 -9.11 5.38
C ILE A 59 13.90 -8.21 5.22
N PHE A 60 14.19 -7.39 6.25
CA PHE A 60 15.42 -6.61 6.29
C PHE A 60 16.64 -7.49 6.07
N THR A 61 16.74 -8.62 6.78
CA THR A 61 17.86 -9.56 6.67
C THR A 61 17.96 -10.17 5.27
N ALA A 62 16.83 -10.49 4.63
CA ALA A 62 16.83 -10.96 3.25
C ALA A 62 17.40 -9.89 2.30
N TYR A 63 16.96 -8.63 2.44
CA TYR A 63 17.46 -7.52 1.63
C TYR A 63 18.94 -7.22 1.91
N TRP A 64 19.36 -7.27 3.17
CA TRP A 64 20.74 -7.05 3.57
C TRP A 64 21.68 -8.07 2.93
N ARG A 65 21.29 -9.36 2.95
CA ARG A 65 22.04 -10.44 2.28
C ARG A 65 22.14 -10.23 0.76
N LEU A 66 21.05 -9.83 0.11
CA LEU A 66 21.03 -9.53 -1.33
C LEU A 66 21.75 -8.22 -1.68
N GLY A 67 22.01 -7.37 -0.68
CA GLY A 67 22.78 -6.15 -0.81
C GLY A 67 24.28 -6.38 -0.96
N ALA A 68 24.80 -7.53 -0.51
CA ALA A 68 26.21 -7.85 -0.56
C ALA A 68 26.74 -7.97 -2.00
N ALA A 69 28.01 -7.62 -2.20
CA ALA A 69 28.70 -7.77 -3.48
C ALA A 69 28.65 -9.23 -3.93
N GLY A 70 28.29 -9.48 -5.20
CA GLY A 70 28.21 -10.83 -5.74
C GLY A 70 27.01 -11.66 -5.26
N ALA A 71 26.15 -11.15 -4.35
CA ALA A 71 25.00 -11.90 -3.83
C ALA A 71 24.10 -12.46 -4.94
N ARG A 72 23.52 -13.64 -4.71
CA ARG A 72 22.54 -14.28 -5.61
C ARG A 72 21.31 -14.63 -4.81
N ILE A 73 20.17 -14.71 -5.49
CA ILE A 73 18.94 -15.23 -4.88
C ILE A 73 19.19 -16.72 -4.59
N PRO A 74 19.07 -17.16 -3.33
CA PRO A 74 19.26 -18.56 -3.01
C PRO A 74 18.09 -19.39 -3.54
N SER A 75 18.34 -20.64 -3.94
CA SER A 75 17.28 -21.59 -4.29
C SER A 75 16.34 -21.88 -3.11
N LYS A 76 16.86 -21.78 -1.88
CA LYS A 76 16.11 -21.88 -0.63
C LYS A 76 16.60 -20.85 0.38
N TRP A 77 15.67 -20.04 0.89
CA TRP A 77 15.95 -19.11 1.97
C TRP A 77 16.21 -19.84 3.31
N PRO A 78 17.09 -19.32 4.19
CA PRO A 78 17.35 -19.89 5.51
C PRO A 78 16.09 -20.08 6.35
N LEU A 79 16.07 -21.12 7.19
CA LEU A 79 14.95 -21.40 8.09
C LEU A 79 14.63 -20.23 9.03
N SER A 80 15.65 -19.48 9.46
CA SER A 80 15.51 -18.31 10.33
C SER A 80 14.69 -17.16 9.72
N LEU A 81 14.60 -17.10 8.38
CA LEU A 81 13.84 -16.06 7.68
C LEU A 81 12.41 -16.48 7.37
N LYS A 82 12.03 -17.74 7.60
CA LYS A 82 10.67 -18.22 7.38
C LYS A 82 9.68 -17.52 8.32
N THR A 83 8.43 -17.45 7.88
CA THR A 83 7.31 -16.99 8.71
C THR A 83 6.17 -17.99 8.66
N THR A 84 5.42 -18.09 9.75
CA THR A 84 4.14 -18.80 9.80
C THR A 84 2.96 -17.84 9.63
N PHE A 85 3.23 -16.53 9.61
CA PHE A 85 2.19 -15.50 9.56
C PHE A 85 1.87 -15.07 8.14
N ASN A 86 0.58 -15.10 7.80
CA ASN A 86 0.03 -14.75 6.50
C ASN A 86 -1.45 -14.34 6.66
N PHE A 87 -2.16 -14.10 5.56
CA PHE A 87 -3.57 -13.71 5.57
C PHE A 87 -4.47 -14.64 6.40
N THR A 88 -4.30 -15.96 6.30
CA THR A 88 -5.15 -16.95 7.00
C THR A 88 -4.70 -17.20 8.43
N HIS A 89 -3.41 -17.00 8.73
CA HIS A 89 -2.82 -17.17 10.05
C HIS A 89 -2.11 -15.88 10.49
N PRO A 90 -2.84 -14.80 10.84
CA PRO A 90 -2.20 -13.53 11.15
C PRO A 90 -1.50 -13.55 12.52
N LEU A 91 -0.44 -12.76 12.64
CA LEU A 91 0.25 -12.46 13.90
C LEU A 91 -0.72 -11.78 14.85
N ARG A 92 -0.92 -12.38 16.03
CA ARG A 92 -1.70 -11.79 17.11
C ARG A 92 -0.82 -10.81 17.88
N MET A 93 -1.31 -9.59 18.07
CA MET A 93 -0.61 -8.55 18.81
C MET A 93 -1.60 -7.66 19.57
N THR A 94 -1.07 -6.73 20.35
CA THR A 94 -1.84 -5.72 21.05
C THR A 94 -1.37 -4.35 20.61
N ILE A 95 -2.31 -3.49 20.23
CA ILE A 95 -2.06 -2.08 19.89
C ILE A 95 -2.98 -1.26 20.78
N ASN A 96 -2.42 -0.38 21.63
CA ASN A 96 -3.16 0.45 22.57
C ASN A 96 -4.18 -0.37 23.41
N ASP A 97 -3.71 -1.47 24.01
CA ASP A 97 -4.50 -2.42 24.82
C ASP A 97 -5.66 -3.12 24.09
N ARG A 98 -5.74 -2.97 22.77
CA ARG A 98 -6.71 -3.67 21.93
C ARG A 98 -6.04 -4.79 21.16
N ARG A 99 -6.72 -5.95 21.12
CA ARG A 99 -6.29 -7.09 20.32
C ARG A 99 -6.31 -6.70 18.85
N ALA A 100 -5.17 -6.82 18.20
CA ALA A 100 -5.00 -6.58 16.78
C ALA A 100 -4.37 -7.82 16.12
N TYR A 101 -4.61 -7.94 14.82
CA TYR A 101 -4.01 -8.99 14.01
C TYR A 101 -3.29 -8.34 12.85
N ALA A 102 -2.06 -8.79 12.58
CA ALA A 102 -1.29 -8.28 11.45
C ALA A 102 -0.67 -9.41 10.65
N PHE A 103 -0.43 -9.15 9.38
CA PHE A 103 0.55 -9.93 8.62
C PHE A 103 1.32 -8.99 7.72
N VAL A 104 2.48 -9.48 7.31
CA VAL A 104 3.37 -8.75 6.41
C VAL A 104 3.52 -9.61 5.17
N SER A 105 3.35 -9.01 4.00
CA SER A 105 3.74 -9.64 2.73
C SER A 105 4.90 -8.86 2.14
N SER A 106 5.62 -9.49 1.21
CA SER A 106 6.64 -8.78 0.44
C SER A 106 6.69 -9.28 -0.99
N SER A 107 7.23 -8.44 -1.86
CA SER A 107 7.52 -8.81 -3.25
C SER A 107 8.98 -8.50 -3.57
N PRO A 108 9.58 -9.27 -4.48
CA PRO A 108 8.95 -10.29 -5.31
C PRO A 108 8.98 -11.65 -4.63
N ARG A 109 8.26 -12.63 -5.19
CA ARG A 109 8.25 -14.00 -4.65
C ARG A 109 9.65 -14.58 -4.45
N GLN A 110 10.58 -14.26 -5.36
CA GLN A 110 11.95 -14.73 -5.30
C GLN A 110 12.68 -14.29 -4.02
N PHE A 111 12.29 -13.17 -3.40
CA PHE A 111 12.91 -12.70 -2.15
C PHE A 111 12.19 -13.20 -0.90
N ASN A 112 11.04 -13.84 -1.07
CA ASN A 112 10.23 -14.32 0.03
C ASN A 112 10.76 -15.66 0.54
N ALA A 113 11.11 -15.69 1.82
CA ALA A 113 11.27 -16.94 2.53
C ALA A 113 9.92 -17.67 2.67
N LYS A 114 9.97 -19.00 2.88
CA LYS A 114 8.76 -19.84 2.99
C LYS A 114 7.75 -19.25 3.96
N GLY A 115 6.50 -19.18 3.51
CA GLY A 115 5.33 -18.72 4.27
C GLY A 115 5.00 -17.24 4.11
N ARG A 116 5.94 -16.41 3.59
CA ARG A 116 5.67 -14.99 3.32
C ARG A 116 4.83 -14.86 2.05
N GLU A 117 3.70 -14.14 2.16
CA GLU A 117 2.83 -13.86 1.01
C GLU A 117 3.49 -12.88 0.02
N GLU A 118 3.08 -12.99 -1.24
CA GLU A 118 3.38 -12.03 -2.30
C GLU A 118 2.38 -10.88 -2.25
N ASP A 119 2.83 -9.68 -2.54
CA ASP A 119 2.04 -8.46 -2.32
C ASP A 119 0.81 -8.38 -3.21
N GLY A 120 0.95 -8.73 -4.49
CA GLY A 120 -0.19 -8.82 -5.40
C GLY A 120 -1.22 -9.86 -4.95
N ASP A 121 -0.80 -11.02 -4.43
CA ASP A 121 -1.73 -12.01 -3.85
C ASP A 121 -2.45 -11.46 -2.62
N ALA A 122 -1.70 -10.83 -1.71
CA ALA A 122 -2.24 -10.30 -0.46
C ALA A 122 -3.27 -9.19 -0.73
N ILE A 123 -2.99 -8.27 -1.66
CA ILE A 123 -3.93 -7.20 -2.04
C ILE A 123 -5.22 -7.79 -2.60
N VAL A 124 -5.13 -8.75 -3.53
CA VAL A 124 -6.32 -9.41 -4.10
C VAL A 124 -7.12 -10.11 -3.01
N ARG A 125 -6.47 -10.88 -2.13
CA ARG A 125 -7.16 -11.56 -1.00
C ARG A 125 -7.87 -10.59 -0.07
N ILE A 126 -7.29 -9.43 0.21
CA ILE A 126 -7.95 -8.39 1.01
C ILE A 126 -9.18 -7.83 0.27
N MET A 127 -9.11 -7.63 -1.05
CA MET A 127 -10.25 -7.19 -1.85
C MET A 127 -11.34 -8.27 -1.98
N GLU A 128 -10.97 -9.54 -2.03
CA GLU A 128 -11.89 -10.68 -2.06
C GLU A 128 -12.64 -10.87 -0.74
N ASP A 129 -11.98 -10.63 0.39
CA ASP A 129 -12.53 -10.75 1.76
C ASP A 129 -13.44 -9.59 2.17
N ALA A 130 -13.37 -8.45 1.48
CA ALA A 130 -14.23 -7.29 1.72
C ALA A 130 -15.70 -7.60 1.42
N GLU A 131 -16.58 -7.20 2.34
CA GLU A 131 -18.02 -7.48 2.24
C GLU A 131 -18.84 -6.22 1.97
N GLN A 132 -18.39 -5.05 2.44
CA GLN A 132 -19.18 -3.82 2.38
C GLN A 132 -18.52 -2.73 1.53
N PHE A 133 -17.24 -2.44 1.79
CA PHE A 133 -16.54 -1.38 1.08
C PHE A 133 -15.05 -1.67 0.87
N ILE A 134 -14.49 -1.05 -0.16
CA ILE A 134 -13.05 -0.98 -0.42
C ILE A 134 -12.69 0.47 -0.73
N HIS A 135 -11.80 1.03 0.06
CA HIS A 135 -11.36 2.42 0.00
C HIS A 135 -9.88 2.46 -0.34
N ILE A 136 -9.54 2.82 -1.58
CA ILE A 136 -8.19 2.79 -2.14
C ILE A 136 -7.68 4.22 -2.29
N ALA A 137 -6.48 4.51 -1.80
CA ALA A 137 -5.76 5.75 -2.13
C ALA A 137 -4.36 5.40 -2.63
N VAL A 138 -4.07 5.83 -3.87
CA VAL A 138 -2.82 5.55 -4.57
C VAL A 138 -2.38 6.75 -5.40
N MET A 139 -1.12 6.76 -5.81
CA MET A 139 -0.62 7.83 -6.67
C MET A 139 -1.13 7.71 -8.11
N ASP A 140 -0.97 6.54 -8.74
CA ASP A 140 -1.39 6.28 -10.13
C ASP A 140 -2.02 4.88 -10.25
N TYR A 141 -2.90 4.70 -11.23
CA TYR A 141 -3.57 3.44 -11.57
C TYR A 141 -3.40 3.09 -13.04
N LEU A 142 -2.79 1.95 -13.33
CA LEU A 142 -2.75 1.34 -14.65
C LEU A 142 -2.72 -0.19 -14.49
N PRO A 143 -3.58 -0.94 -15.21
CA PRO A 143 -3.56 -2.41 -15.20
C PRO A 143 -2.51 -2.97 -16.17
N SER A 144 -1.30 -2.45 -16.12
CA SER A 144 -0.17 -2.89 -16.95
C SER A 144 1.09 -2.87 -16.12
N THR A 145 2.19 -3.45 -16.59
CA THR A 145 3.50 -3.20 -15.99
C THR A 145 4.10 -1.92 -16.56
N LEU A 146 4.93 -1.22 -15.77
CA LEU A 146 5.82 -0.19 -16.29
C LEU A 146 7.26 -0.51 -15.91
N TYR A 147 8.19 0.07 -16.68
CA TYR A 147 9.63 0.03 -16.40
C TYR A 147 10.26 -1.37 -16.51
N MET A 148 9.65 -2.27 -17.30
CA MET A 148 10.22 -3.57 -17.61
C MET A 148 11.31 -3.51 -18.71
N GLY A 149 11.62 -2.32 -19.20
CA GLY A 149 12.48 -2.07 -20.36
C GLY A 149 11.67 -1.66 -21.60
N PHE A 150 12.37 -1.28 -22.67
CA PHE A 150 11.76 -0.91 -23.95
C PHE A 150 10.92 -2.07 -24.49
N ASP A 151 9.65 -1.81 -24.82
CA ASP A 151 8.65 -2.76 -25.34
C ASP A 151 8.43 -4.06 -24.55
N LYS A 152 8.79 -4.06 -23.26
CA LYS A 152 8.63 -5.22 -22.37
C LYS A 152 7.48 -5.11 -21.39
N ASN A 153 6.66 -4.06 -21.50
CA ASN A 153 5.51 -3.88 -20.63
C ASN A 153 4.33 -4.74 -21.12
N TRP A 154 3.63 -5.42 -20.21
CA TRP A 154 2.47 -6.23 -20.53
C TRP A 154 1.25 -5.85 -19.69
N TYR A 155 0.06 -6.27 -20.13
CA TYR A 155 -1.19 -6.09 -19.38
C TYR A 155 -1.22 -6.96 -18.13
N TRP A 156 -1.54 -6.37 -16.98
CA TRP A 156 -1.59 -7.05 -15.69
C TRP A 156 -2.94 -6.80 -15.02
N SER A 157 -3.88 -7.68 -15.30
CA SER A 157 -5.29 -7.54 -14.93
C SER A 157 -5.58 -7.76 -13.45
N LYS A 158 -4.68 -8.42 -12.73
CA LYS A 158 -4.94 -9.01 -11.41
C LYS A 158 -5.64 -8.08 -10.41
N ILE A 159 -5.23 -6.81 -10.33
CA ILE A 159 -5.86 -5.84 -9.42
C ILE A 159 -7.12 -5.20 -10.03
N ASP A 160 -7.16 -5.00 -11.34
CA ASP A 160 -8.33 -4.50 -12.07
C ASP A 160 -9.50 -5.48 -11.99
N ASP A 161 -9.24 -6.76 -12.20
CA ASP A 161 -10.19 -7.86 -12.04
C ASP A 161 -10.72 -7.93 -10.60
N ALA A 162 -9.86 -7.76 -9.60
CA ALA A 162 -10.27 -7.78 -8.19
C ALA A 162 -11.17 -6.59 -7.83
N ILE A 163 -10.88 -5.39 -8.34
CA ILE A 163 -11.72 -4.20 -8.16
C ILE A 163 -13.09 -4.40 -8.82
N ARG A 164 -13.12 -4.81 -10.09
CA ARG A 164 -14.37 -5.09 -10.83
C ARG A 164 -15.17 -6.21 -10.17
N GLY A 165 -14.49 -7.28 -9.77
CA GLY A 165 -15.08 -8.41 -9.06
C GLY A 165 -15.71 -8.00 -7.74
N ALA A 166 -15.06 -7.14 -6.95
CA ALA A 166 -15.64 -6.62 -5.71
C ALA A 166 -16.93 -5.83 -5.97
N ALA A 167 -16.92 -4.91 -6.93
CA ALA A 167 -18.12 -4.16 -7.30
C ALA A 167 -19.26 -5.09 -7.79
N TYR A 168 -18.93 -6.09 -8.60
CA TYR A 168 -19.90 -7.09 -9.07
C TYR A 168 -20.51 -7.93 -7.92
N ARG A 169 -19.75 -8.14 -6.83
CA ARG A 169 -20.25 -8.81 -5.61
C ARG A 169 -21.18 -7.94 -4.76
N GLY A 170 -21.30 -6.65 -5.06
CA GLY A 170 -22.12 -5.72 -4.27
C GLY A 170 -21.33 -4.81 -3.34
N VAL A 171 -19.99 -4.82 -3.43
CA VAL A 171 -19.10 -4.01 -2.58
C VAL A 171 -18.97 -2.60 -3.15
N SER A 172 -18.99 -1.56 -2.31
CA SER A 172 -18.72 -0.19 -2.74
C SER A 172 -17.22 0.08 -2.77
N VAL A 173 -16.67 0.36 -3.95
CA VAL A 173 -15.27 0.67 -4.16
C VAL A 173 -15.12 2.19 -4.36
N LYS A 174 -14.31 2.84 -3.54
CA LYS A 174 -13.91 4.24 -3.73
C LYS A 174 -12.41 4.34 -3.95
N MET A 175 -12.01 5.08 -4.97
CA MET A 175 -10.61 5.25 -5.34
C MET A 175 -10.25 6.73 -5.36
N LEU A 176 -9.22 7.10 -4.62
CA LEU A 176 -8.63 8.43 -4.62
C LEU A 176 -7.23 8.36 -5.26
N LEU A 177 -7.08 8.95 -6.44
CA LEU A 177 -5.83 8.94 -7.18
C LEU A 177 -5.18 10.32 -7.21
N SER A 178 -3.85 10.38 -7.28
CA SER A 178 -3.18 11.66 -7.46
C SER A 178 -3.38 12.19 -8.88
N HIS A 179 -3.60 13.49 -9.00
CA HIS A 179 -3.55 14.22 -10.25
C HIS A 179 -2.48 15.31 -10.14
N TRP A 180 -1.44 15.15 -10.94
CA TRP A 180 -0.18 15.90 -10.88
C TRP A 180 0.54 15.87 -12.23
N ASN A 181 1.59 16.67 -12.41
CA ASN A 181 2.28 16.85 -13.70
C ASN A 181 2.91 15.57 -14.29
N HIS A 182 3.11 14.53 -13.48
CA HIS A 182 3.67 13.25 -13.92
C HIS A 182 2.62 12.13 -14.07
N SER A 183 1.33 12.47 -13.99
CA SER A 183 0.23 11.52 -14.22
C SER A 183 0.27 11.02 -15.66
N LYS A 184 0.11 9.71 -15.85
CA LYS A 184 0.09 9.09 -17.17
C LYS A 184 -1.24 9.39 -17.89
N PRO A 185 -1.25 9.91 -19.13
CA PRO A 185 -2.48 10.15 -19.88
C PRO A 185 -3.34 8.90 -20.04
N GLU A 186 -2.71 7.73 -20.16
CA GLU A 186 -3.33 6.41 -20.32
C GLU A 186 -4.18 6.02 -19.11
N MET A 187 -3.93 6.59 -17.93
CA MET A 187 -4.71 6.33 -16.71
C MET A 187 -6.17 6.74 -16.91
N LYS A 188 -6.44 7.85 -17.61
CA LYS A 188 -7.80 8.40 -17.75
C LYS A 188 -8.75 7.40 -18.45
N PRO A 189 -8.41 6.81 -19.62
CA PRO A 189 -9.21 5.74 -20.21
C PRO A 189 -9.51 4.55 -19.28
N PHE A 190 -8.51 4.07 -18.53
CA PHE A 190 -8.73 2.94 -17.60
C PHE A 190 -9.67 3.31 -16.45
N LEU A 191 -9.54 4.51 -15.88
CA LEU A 191 -10.48 4.99 -14.87
C LEU A 191 -11.91 5.12 -15.42
N LYS A 192 -12.07 5.62 -16.65
CA LYS A 192 -13.38 5.66 -17.32
C LYS A 192 -13.96 4.25 -17.53
N SER A 193 -13.12 3.27 -17.90
CA SER A 193 -13.53 1.87 -18.04
C SER A 193 -13.99 1.24 -16.72
N LEU A 194 -13.38 1.62 -15.59
CA LEU A 194 -13.86 1.23 -14.27
C LEU A 194 -15.22 1.86 -13.96
N LEU A 195 -15.41 3.15 -14.25
CA LEU A 195 -16.68 3.82 -13.99
C LEU A 195 -17.83 3.29 -14.86
N ALA A 196 -17.56 2.94 -16.12
CA ALA A 196 -18.56 2.40 -17.05
C ALA A 196 -19.15 1.07 -16.58
N ILE A 197 -18.40 0.26 -15.81
CA ILE A 197 -18.91 -1.03 -15.33
C ILE A 197 -20.10 -0.87 -14.38
N ASN A 198 -20.25 0.30 -13.73
CA ASN A 198 -21.36 0.58 -12.83
C ASN A 198 -22.73 0.36 -13.49
N GLU A 199 -22.84 0.62 -14.79
CA GLU A 199 -24.07 0.43 -15.56
C GLU A 199 -24.44 -1.06 -15.75
N ALA A 200 -23.45 -1.95 -15.64
CA ALA A 200 -23.61 -3.40 -15.80
C ALA A 200 -23.65 -4.17 -14.46
N LEU A 201 -23.56 -3.49 -13.32
CA LEU A 201 -23.54 -4.16 -12.02
C LEU A 201 -24.93 -4.72 -11.67
N PRO A 202 -25.01 -5.98 -11.18
CA PRO A 202 -26.29 -6.60 -10.84
C PRO A 202 -26.88 -5.93 -9.60
N ARG A 203 -28.20 -5.65 -9.64
CA ARG A 203 -28.96 -5.36 -8.43
C ARG A 203 -29.08 -6.63 -7.59
N ARG A 204 -28.58 -6.59 -6.35
CA ARG A 204 -28.83 -7.63 -5.35
C ARG A 204 -29.92 -7.15 -4.39
N HIS A 205 -30.55 -8.07 -3.65
CA HIS A 205 -31.74 -7.80 -2.83
C HIS A 205 -31.72 -6.46 -2.07
N ASN A 206 -30.59 -6.13 -1.42
CA ASN A 206 -30.48 -4.94 -0.57
C ASN A 206 -29.34 -3.98 -0.95
N SER A 207 -28.60 -4.25 -2.01
CA SER A 207 -27.50 -3.37 -2.45
C SER A 207 -27.11 -3.61 -3.90
N THR A 208 -26.51 -2.59 -4.51
CA THR A 208 -25.75 -2.70 -5.75
C THR A 208 -24.36 -2.21 -5.44
N GLY A 209 -23.33 -2.90 -5.94
CA GLY A 209 -21.97 -2.42 -5.79
C GLY A 209 -21.77 -1.13 -6.57
N SER A 210 -20.62 -0.51 -6.38
CA SER A 210 -20.28 0.70 -7.12
C SER A 210 -18.77 0.89 -7.19
N ILE A 211 -18.32 1.63 -8.20
CA ILE A 211 -16.97 2.14 -8.30
C ILE A 211 -17.05 3.66 -8.43
N GLU A 212 -16.48 4.36 -7.46
CA GLU A 212 -16.30 5.81 -7.47
C GLU A 212 -14.81 6.13 -7.61
N VAL A 213 -14.48 7.09 -8.48
CA VAL A 213 -13.11 7.54 -8.70
C VAL A 213 -13.04 9.04 -8.50
N ARG A 214 -12.11 9.49 -7.65
CA ARG A 214 -11.78 10.90 -7.45
C ARG A 214 -10.31 11.15 -7.72
N LEU A 215 -10.04 12.31 -8.28
CA LEU A 215 -8.68 12.80 -8.52
C LEU A 215 -8.34 13.87 -7.49
N PHE A 216 -7.22 13.70 -6.80
CA PHE A 216 -6.71 14.59 -5.78
C PHE A 216 -5.54 15.40 -6.33
N THR A 217 -5.68 16.73 -6.32
CA THR A 217 -4.60 17.65 -6.70
C THR A 217 -4.12 18.40 -5.47
N VAL A 218 -2.81 18.41 -5.21
CA VAL A 218 -2.22 19.23 -4.15
C VAL A 218 -2.10 20.68 -4.67
N PRO A 219 -2.77 21.67 -4.05
CA PRO A 219 -2.62 23.06 -4.44
C PRO A 219 -1.17 23.52 -4.34
N SER A 220 -0.69 24.32 -5.29
CA SER A 220 0.71 24.74 -5.35
C SER A 220 0.84 26.18 -5.85
N ASN A 221 1.73 26.95 -5.24
CA ASN A 221 2.16 28.26 -5.76
C ASN A 221 3.28 28.11 -6.82
N ASP A 222 3.71 29.23 -7.43
CA ASP A 222 4.72 29.22 -8.48
C ASP A 222 6.07 28.64 -8.04
N GLU A 223 6.52 28.92 -6.83
CA GLU A 223 7.78 28.38 -6.32
C GLU A 223 7.69 26.87 -6.07
N GLN A 224 6.57 26.41 -5.47
CA GLN A 224 6.32 25.00 -5.22
C GLN A 224 6.23 24.18 -6.50
N ARG A 225 5.71 24.77 -7.60
CA ARG A 225 5.66 24.12 -8.92
C ARG A 225 7.04 23.83 -9.51
N LYS A 226 8.07 24.57 -9.11
CA LYS A 226 9.45 24.36 -9.58
C LYS A 226 10.11 23.15 -8.93
N ILE A 227 9.58 22.63 -7.83
CA ILE A 227 10.15 21.49 -7.10
C ILE A 227 9.79 20.20 -7.85
N PRO A 228 10.77 19.47 -8.42
CA PRO A 228 10.48 18.26 -9.19
C PRO A 228 10.02 17.12 -8.27
N PHE A 229 9.03 16.36 -8.76
CA PHE A 229 8.43 15.22 -8.06
C PHE A 229 7.87 15.55 -6.67
N ALA A 230 7.34 16.76 -6.50
CA ALA A 230 6.67 17.25 -5.30
C ALA A 230 5.16 17.42 -5.55
N ARG A 231 4.42 17.87 -4.53
CA ARG A 231 3.00 18.27 -4.63
C ARG A 231 2.11 17.15 -5.17
N VAL A 232 2.30 15.97 -4.60
CA VAL A 232 1.65 14.73 -5.05
C VAL A 232 1.01 14.01 -3.87
N ASN A 233 -0.13 13.36 -4.10
CA ASN A 233 -0.67 12.39 -3.17
C ASN A 233 0.06 11.06 -3.33
N HIS A 234 1.00 10.79 -2.43
CA HIS A 234 1.87 9.63 -2.48
C HIS A 234 1.52 8.58 -1.41
N ASN A 235 0.39 8.75 -0.71
CA ASN A 235 -0.15 7.70 0.13
C ASN A 235 -0.56 6.47 -0.70
N LYS A 236 -0.43 5.29 -0.09
CA LYS A 236 -0.60 3.98 -0.73
C LYS A 236 -1.28 3.06 0.26
N TYR A 237 -2.59 3.19 0.35
CA TYR A 237 -3.38 2.44 1.33
C TYR A 237 -4.67 1.93 0.71
N MET A 238 -5.21 0.93 1.37
CA MET A 238 -6.51 0.34 1.09
C MET A 238 -7.15 0.04 2.43
N VAL A 239 -8.40 0.45 2.64
CA VAL A 239 -9.16 0.09 3.83
C VAL A 239 -10.42 -0.62 3.39
N THR A 240 -10.75 -1.72 4.03
CA THR A 240 -12.01 -2.44 3.87
C THR A 240 -12.76 -2.43 5.19
N ASP A 241 -13.97 -2.98 5.20
CA ASP A 241 -14.75 -3.18 6.42
C ASP A 241 -14.07 -4.11 7.45
N ARG A 242 -13.03 -4.85 7.02
CA ARG A 242 -12.35 -5.88 7.84
C ARG A 242 -10.87 -5.60 8.08
N ILE A 243 -10.20 -4.97 7.10
CA ILE A 243 -8.74 -4.86 7.06
C ILE A 243 -8.31 -3.46 6.62
N ALA A 244 -7.38 -2.85 7.37
CA ALA A 244 -6.63 -1.68 6.96
C ALA A 244 -5.26 -2.12 6.42
N TYR A 245 -4.95 -1.74 5.19
CA TYR A 245 -3.69 -1.99 4.51
C TYR A 245 -2.94 -0.68 4.30
N VAL A 246 -1.70 -0.62 4.77
CA VAL A 246 -0.72 0.39 4.34
C VAL A 246 0.49 -0.35 3.81
N GLY A 247 0.88 0.03 2.62
CA GLY A 247 2.12 -0.46 2.06
C GLY A 247 2.66 0.59 1.11
N LYS A 248 3.51 0.14 0.22
CA LYS A 248 4.01 1.00 -0.83
C LYS A 248 3.63 0.44 -2.18
N ILE A 249 2.44 0.76 -2.68
CA ILE A 249 2.07 0.55 -4.09
C ILE A 249 2.67 1.70 -4.91
N PRO A 250 3.90 1.64 -5.49
CA PRO A 250 4.50 2.78 -6.19
C PRO A 250 3.56 3.44 -7.19
N ARG A 251 2.76 2.56 -7.79
CA ARG A 251 1.77 2.58 -8.85
C ARG A 251 1.30 1.10 -8.87
N ILE A 252 0.22 0.73 -9.53
CA ILE A 252 -0.10 -0.70 -9.70
C ILE A 252 0.94 -1.34 -10.65
N TYR A 253 2.15 -1.60 -10.15
CA TYR A 253 3.26 -2.27 -10.83
C TYR A 253 3.97 -3.17 -9.83
N LEU A 254 4.57 -4.24 -10.37
CA LEU A 254 5.68 -4.92 -9.71
C LEU A 254 6.83 -3.93 -9.47
N THR A 255 6.95 -3.43 -8.25
CA THR A 255 8.21 -2.91 -7.71
C THR A 255 8.23 -3.20 -6.23
N TYR A 256 9.11 -4.12 -5.83
CA TYR A 256 9.31 -4.74 -4.52
C TYR A 256 8.75 -3.95 -3.34
N ILE A 257 7.64 -4.46 -2.82
CA ILE A 257 6.84 -3.82 -1.78
C ILE A 257 7.05 -4.60 -0.47
N LEU A 258 6.90 -3.87 0.62
CA LEU A 258 6.60 -4.43 1.93
C LEU A 258 5.18 -3.99 2.26
N LEU A 259 4.29 -4.94 2.50
CA LEU A 259 2.93 -4.65 2.93
C LEU A 259 2.80 -4.82 4.43
N PHE A 260 1.94 -3.99 5.00
CA PHE A 260 1.48 -4.16 6.36
C PHE A 260 -0.05 -4.06 6.39
N ALA A 261 -0.70 -5.17 6.75
CA ALA A 261 -2.15 -5.25 6.87
C ALA A 261 -2.54 -5.49 8.33
N LEU A 262 -3.45 -4.67 8.85
CA LEU A 262 -4.06 -4.74 10.18
C LEU A 262 -5.52 -5.13 10.05
N ARG A 263 -5.96 -6.15 10.79
CA ARG A 263 -7.38 -6.47 10.96
C ARG A 263 -7.93 -5.90 12.27
N ASN A 264 -9.21 -5.53 12.28
CA ASN A 264 -9.94 -4.94 13.42
C ASN A 264 -9.44 -3.56 13.85
N PHE A 265 -9.25 -2.65 12.90
CA PHE A 265 -8.89 -1.26 13.17
C PHE A 265 -9.81 -0.31 12.39
N THR A 266 -10.46 0.61 13.09
CA THR A 266 -11.29 1.65 12.47
C THR A 266 -10.41 2.85 12.16
N PHE A 267 -10.21 3.15 10.88
CA PHE A 267 -9.62 4.41 10.45
C PHE A 267 -10.69 5.46 10.36
N ILE A 268 -10.40 6.63 10.92
CA ILE A 268 -11.27 7.77 10.85
C ILE A 268 -10.37 9.02 10.72
N CYS A 269 -10.68 10.04 9.90
CA CYS A 269 -9.86 11.23 9.62
C CYS A 269 -10.66 12.55 9.35
N SER A 270 -11.38 13.18 10.31
CA SER A 270 -12.00 14.51 10.05
C SER A 270 -10.97 15.63 10.05
N TYR A 271 -11.15 16.54 9.12
CA TYR A 271 -10.51 17.84 9.08
C TYR A 271 -11.56 18.91 9.42
N GLN A 272 -11.31 19.72 10.45
CA GLN A 272 -11.98 21.01 10.58
C GLN A 272 -10.91 22.06 10.89
N SER A 273 -10.73 22.96 9.92
CA SER A 273 -9.88 24.13 10.03
C SER A 273 -10.44 25.05 11.11
N SER A 274 -9.69 25.28 12.19
CA SER A 274 -9.63 26.55 12.90
C SER A 274 -8.41 26.57 13.81
N THR A 275 -7.67 27.66 13.66
CA THR A 275 -6.50 28.16 14.39
C THR A 275 -6.53 28.04 15.92
N LYS A 276 -5.30 27.92 16.47
CA LYS A 276 -4.76 28.32 17.79
C LYS A 276 -4.65 27.28 18.92
N HIS A 277 -3.42 27.26 19.46
CA HIS A 277 -2.90 26.69 20.71
C HIS A 277 -2.50 25.20 20.75
N ILE A 278 -1.18 25.01 20.69
CA ILE A 278 -0.44 23.82 21.09
C ILE A 278 -0.52 23.69 22.62
N SER A 279 -1.09 22.58 23.09
CA SER A 279 -0.87 22.06 24.43
C SER A 279 -1.04 20.54 24.41
N SER A 280 -0.07 19.89 25.04
CA SER A 280 0.15 18.46 25.21
C SER A 280 -1.09 17.67 25.66
N LYS A 281 -1.51 16.71 24.83
CA LYS A 281 -1.99 15.35 25.15
C LYS A 281 -2.59 14.79 23.86
N VAL A 282 -1.85 13.94 23.17
CA VAL A 282 -2.30 13.39 21.89
C VAL A 282 -3.30 12.27 22.15
N HIS A 283 -4.56 12.65 22.31
CA HIS A 283 -5.71 11.76 22.18
C HIS A 283 -6.08 11.68 20.70
N PHE A 284 -5.76 10.55 20.05
CA PHE A 284 -6.22 10.29 18.69
C PHE A 284 -7.63 9.67 18.74
N SER A 285 -8.64 10.54 18.67
CA SER A 285 -10.01 10.19 18.29
C SER A 285 -10.30 10.89 16.98
N ILE A 286 -10.88 10.19 16.01
CA ILE A 286 -11.19 10.82 14.73
C ILE A 286 -12.57 10.38 14.18
N ARG A 287 -13.22 11.25 13.40
CA ARG A 287 -14.56 11.14 12.72
C ARG A 287 -14.54 11.65 11.25
N GLU A 288 -13.85 11.11 10.23
CA GLU A 288 -14.39 10.35 9.06
C GLU A 288 -13.26 10.11 8.04
N VAL A 289 -13.20 9.03 7.23
CA VAL A 289 -12.21 8.98 6.13
C VAL A 289 -12.69 9.90 4.99
N ILE A 290 -12.07 11.07 4.82
CA ILE A 290 -12.44 11.99 3.74
C ILE A 290 -12.08 11.36 2.38
N PHE A 291 -13.12 10.98 1.64
CA PHE A 291 -13.14 10.78 0.19
C PHE A 291 -13.70 12.03 -0.49
#